data_AF-A0A0B7GS04-F1
#
_entry.id   AF-A0A0B7GS04-F1
#
_cell.length_a   1.000
_cell.length_b   1.000
_cell.length_c   1.000
_cell.angle_alpha   90.00
_cell.angle_beta   90.00
_cell.angle_gamma   90.00
#
_symmetry.space_group_name_H-M   'P 1'
#
loop_
_entity.id
_entity.type
_entity.pdbx_description
1 polymer ?
#
loop_
_entity_poly.entity_id
_entity_poly.type
_entity_poly.pdbx_seq_one_letter_code
_entity_poly.pdbx_strand_id
1 'polypeptide(L)'
;MDESEGQEGARLTPDILQKGDDYFYPCFSNEQEIPKEYYDRFSWLQLPFTDCLFAAEGRGRFPVRGVVLDAFSEPVEIDKEAFEAIRQS
;
A
#
# COMPACT_ATOMS: atom_id res chain seq x y z
N MET A 1 22.15 -29.91 -4.47
CA MET A 1 20.79 -29.36 -4.58
C MET A 1 20.43 -29.04 -3.15
N ASP A 2 20.49 -27.76 -2.79
CA ASP A 2 20.26 -27.31 -1.42
C ASP A 2 18.78 -26.98 -1.28
N GLU A 3 18.10 -27.83 -0.51
CA GLU A 3 16.70 -27.71 -0.14
C GLU A 3 16.59 -26.61 0.94
N SER A 4 16.40 -25.37 0.50
CA SER A 4 15.94 -24.30 1.39
C SER A 4 14.41 -24.26 1.36
N GLU A 5 13.80 -25.11 2.20
CA GLU A 5 12.46 -24.92 2.74
C GLU A 5 12.40 -23.51 3.36
N GLY A 6 11.66 -22.60 2.70
CA GLY A 6 11.61 -21.20 3.07
C GLY A 6 10.20 -20.66 2.88
N GLN A 7 9.32 -21.05 3.80
CA GLN A 7 8.00 -20.46 4.07
C GLN A 7 7.11 -20.27 2.83
N GLU A 8 6.13 -21.16 2.69
CA GLU A 8 4.84 -20.89 2.02
C GLU A 8 4.04 -19.82 2.80
N GLY A 9 4.62 -18.64 2.98
CA GLY A 9 3.87 -17.41 3.23
C GLY A 9 3.62 -16.80 1.86
N ALA A 10 2.37 -16.58 1.49
CA ALA A 10 2.02 -15.93 0.23
C ALA A 10 3.00 -14.77 -0.04
N ARG A 11 3.83 -14.91 -1.08
CA ARG A 11 4.59 -13.78 -1.62
C ARG A 11 3.57 -12.85 -2.26
N LEU A 12 2.82 -12.14 -1.43
CA LEU A 12 1.95 -11.04 -1.83
C LEU A 12 2.91 -10.00 -2.35
N THR A 13 3.03 -9.88 -3.67
CA THR A 13 3.81 -8.78 -4.26
C THR A 13 3.09 -7.53 -3.82
N PRO A 14 3.69 -6.74 -2.92
CA PRO A 14 2.90 -5.77 -2.20
C PRO A 14 3.07 -4.45 -2.96
N ASP A 15 1.96 -3.86 -3.40
CA ASP A 15 1.97 -2.74 -4.34
C ASP A 15 2.58 -1.47 -3.74
N ILE A 16 3.34 -0.72 -4.52
CA ILE A 16 3.98 0.55 -4.13
C ILE A 16 4.08 1.45 -5.36
N LEU A 17 3.51 2.65 -5.27
CA LEU A 17 3.63 3.66 -6.31
C LEU A 17 4.96 4.40 -6.15
N GLN A 18 5.66 4.61 -7.26
CA GLN A 18 6.86 5.44 -7.30
C GLN A 18 6.56 6.74 -8.05
N LYS A 19 6.86 7.87 -7.43
CA LYS A 19 6.74 9.21 -8.03
C LYS A 19 8.07 9.93 -7.88
N GLY A 20 8.90 9.86 -8.92
CA GLY A 20 10.28 10.35 -8.85
C GLY A 20 11.12 9.47 -7.91
N ASP A 21 11.68 10.08 -6.86
CA ASP A 21 12.48 9.39 -5.83
C ASP A 21 11.63 8.90 -4.64
N ASP A 22 10.38 9.36 -4.56
CA ASP A 22 9.47 9.05 -3.45
C ASP A 22 8.61 7.81 -3.74
N TYR A 23 8.39 7.02 -2.69
CA TYR A 23 7.53 5.84 -2.70
C TYR A 23 6.26 6.10 -1.90
N PHE A 24 5.13 5.62 -2.41
CA PHE A 24 3.83 5.77 -1.78
C PHE A 24 3.08 4.44 -1.70
N TYR A 25 2.33 4.26 -0.63
CA TYR A 25 1.49 3.09 -0.44
C TYR A 25 0.09 3.41 -0.99
N PRO A 26 -0.37 2.71 -2.03
CA PRO A 26 -1.68 2.98 -2.59
C PRO A 26 -2.79 2.44 -1.69
N CYS A 27 -3.83 3.25 -1.49
CA CYS A 27 -5.06 2.91 -0.81
C CYS A 27 -6.22 3.23 -1.74
N PHE A 28 -7.30 2.47 -1.64
CA PHE A 28 -8.49 2.70 -2.46
C PHE A 28 -9.72 2.63 -1.57
N SER A 29 -10.62 3.59 -1.74
CA SER A 29 -11.87 3.62 -1.01
C SER A 29 -12.77 2.44 -1.41
N ASN A 30 -12.72 2.06 -2.69
CA ASN A 30 -13.49 0.94 -3.25
C ASN A 30 -12.71 0.25 -4.37
N GLU A 31 -13.02 -1.03 -4.60
CA GLU A 31 -12.44 -1.80 -5.72
C GLU A 31 -12.72 -1.19 -7.10
N GLN A 32 -13.83 -0.47 -7.26
CA GLN A 32 -14.22 0.16 -8.52
C GLN A 32 -13.27 1.30 -8.95
N GLU A 33 -12.56 1.90 -7.99
CA GLU A 33 -11.55 2.95 -8.25
C GLU A 33 -10.25 2.34 -8.82
N ILE A 34 -10.09 1.02 -8.72
CA ILE A 34 -8.92 0.29 -9.19
C ILE A 34 -9.19 -0.25 -10.61
N PRO A 35 -8.40 0.15 -11.62
CA PRO A 35 -8.50 -0.44 -12.94
C PRO A 35 -8.30 -1.95 -12.87
N LYS A 36 -9.15 -2.74 -13.54
CA LYS A 36 -9.09 -4.22 -13.48
C LYS A 36 -7.71 -4.78 -13.81
N GLU A 37 -7.05 -4.22 -14.82
CA GLU A 37 -5.69 -4.62 -15.24
C GLU A 37 -4.62 -4.36 -14.18
N TYR A 38 -4.87 -3.40 -13.30
CA TYR A 38 -4.01 -3.08 -12.17
C TYR A 38 -4.34 -3.98 -10.98
N TYR A 39 -5.64 -4.14 -10.68
CA TYR A 39 -6.12 -4.99 -9.59
C TYR A 39 -5.56 -6.42 -9.70
N ASP A 40 -5.61 -7.02 -10.90
CA ASP A 40 -5.20 -8.42 -11.13
C ASP A 40 -3.70 -8.70 -10.91
N ARG A 41 -2.85 -7.66 -10.90
CA ARG A 41 -1.39 -7.79 -10.76
C ARG A 41 -0.92 -7.98 -9.33
N PHE A 42 -1.75 -7.60 -8.36
CA PHE A 42 -1.36 -7.53 -6.95
C PHE A 42 -2.38 -8.23 -6.08
N SER A 43 -1.93 -8.61 -4.89
CA SER A 43 -2.82 -9.12 -3.86
C SER A 43 -3.29 -7.97 -2.97
N TRP A 44 -4.59 -7.75 -2.94
CA TRP A 44 -5.21 -6.66 -2.20
C TRP A 44 -5.62 -7.11 -0.80
N LEU A 45 -5.48 -6.20 0.16
CA LEU A 45 -5.94 -6.39 1.52
C LEU A 45 -7.11 -5.44 1.76
N GLN A 46 -8.26 -5.99 2.15
CA GLN A 46 -9.39 -5.19 2.57
C GLN A 46 -9.23 -4.89 4.06
N LEU A 47 -8.78 -3.67 4.36
CA LEU A 47 -8.49 -3.19 5.71
C LEU A 47 -9.16 -1.83 5.92
N PRO A 48 -9.53 -1.47 7.16
CA PRO A 48 -9.93 -0.11 7.44
C PRO A 48 -8.76 0.84 7.18
N PHE A 49 -9.07 2.09 6.81
CA PHE A 49 -8.05 3.05 6.36
C PHE A 49 -6.94 3.27 7.39
N THR A 50 -7.27 3.27 8.69
CA THR A 50 -6.29 3.38 9.78
C THR A 50 -5.26 2.25 9.77
N ASP A 51 -5.67 1.01 9.47
CA ASP A 51 -4.77 -0.14 9.36
C ASP A 51 -3.91 -0.07 8.09
N CYS A 52 -4.41 0.55 7.01
CA CYS A 52 -3.59 0.85 5.84
C CYS A 52 -2.42 1.78 6.18
N LEU A 53 -2.62 2.76 7.08
CA LEU A 53 -1.55 3.64 7.54
C LEU A 53 -0.46 2.85 8.28
N PHE A 54 -0.84 1.91 9.16
CA PHE A 54 0.10 1.01 9.81
C PHE A 54 0.84 0.11 8.82
N ALA A 55 0.13 -0.42 7.81
CA ALA A 55 0.74 -1.24 6.76
C ALA A 55 1.76 -0.44 5.94
N ALA A 56 1.50 0.83 5.66
CA ALA A 56 2.43 1.73 4.99
C ALA A 56 3.69 2.00 5.84
N GLU A 57 3.54 2.22 7.16
CA GLU A 57 4.68 2.40 8.07
C GLU A 57 5.51 1.12 8.25
N GLY A 58 4.86 -0.04 8.23
CA GLY A 58 5.49 -1.35 8.42
C GLY A 58 6.30 -1.86 7.22
N ARG A 59 6.29 -1.14 6.09
CA ARG A 59 7.04 -1.48 4.87
C ARG A 59 8.54 -1.19 5.02
N GLY A 60 9.23 -1.90 5.91
CA GLY A 60 10.66 -1.69 6.16
C GLY A 60 11.59 -1.83 4.93
N ARG A 61 11.12 -2.42 3.83
CA ARG A 61 11.88 -2.57 2.57
C ARG A 61 11.76 -1.37 1.62
N PHE A 62 10.73 -0.54 1.76
CA PHE A 62 10.52 0.65 0.94
C PHE A 62 10.31 1.85 1.86
N PRO A 63 11.14 2.90 1.78
CA PRO A 63 10.95 4.10 2.59
C PRO A 63 9.73 4.88 2.07
N VAL A 64 8.54 4.45 2.47
CA VAL A 64 7.29 5.04 2.01
C VAL A 64 7.15 6.43 2.63
N ARG A 65 6.94 7.45 1.79
CA ARG A 65 6.71 8.84 2.23
C ARG A 65 5.31 9.04 2.79
N GLY A 66 4.34 8.30 2.27
CA GLY A 66 2.94 8.45 2.63
C GLY A 66 2.04 7.44 1.93
N VAL A 67 0.72 7.64 2.06
CA VAL A 67 -0.28 6.91 1.28
C VAL A 67 -0.85 7.79 0.18
N VAL A 68 -1.31 7.17 -0.91
CA VAL A 68 -2.15 7.84 -1.91
C VAL A 68 -3.48 7.13 -1.95
N LEU A 69 -4.54 7.84 -1.59
CA LEU A 69 -5.91 7.35 -1.69
C LEU A 69 -6.43 7.58 -3.11
N ASP A 70 -7.06 6.56 -3.70
CA ASP A 70 -7.73 6.59 -5.00
C ASP A 70 -6.85 7.13 -6.14
N ALA A 71 -5.64 6.56 -6.24
CA ALA A 71 -4.55 7.00 -7.13
C ALA A 71 -4.89 7.11 -8.63
N PHE A 72 -5.94 6.43 -9.10
CA PHE A 72 -6.37 6.40 -10.51
C PHE A 72 -7.59 7.27 -10.81
N SER A 73 -8.16 7.92 -9.78
CA SER A 73 -9.38 8.71 -9.86
C SER A 73 -9.10 10.12 -9.36
N GLU A 74 -9.55 10.48 -8.15
CA GLU A 74 -9.22 11.74 -7.48
C GLU A 74 -8.14 11.49 -6.39
N PRO A 75 -6.84 11.49 -6.75
CA PRO A 75 -5.80 11.09 -5.83
C PRO A 75 -5.65 12.06 -4.66
N VAL A 76 -5.69 11.52 -3.44
CA VAL A 76 -5.37 12.27 -2.22
C VAL A 76 -4.07 11.75 -1.63
N GLU A 77 -3.03 12.56 -1.70
CA GLU A 77 -1.73 12.27 -1.10
C GLU A 77 -1.76 12.64 0.39
N ILE A 78 -1.40 11.69 1.25
CA ILE A 78 -1.35 11.89 2.69
C ILE A 78 0.06 11.53 3.13
N ASP A 79 0.82 12.54 3.55
CA ASP A 79 2.14 12.35 4.12
C ASP A 79 2.07 11.55 5.42
N LYS A 80 3.11 10.74 5.66
CA LYS A 80 3.30 9.98 6.89
C LYS A 80 3.11 10.83 8.16
N GLU A 81 3.54 12.09 8.13
CA GLU A 81 3.44 13.02 9.25
C GLU A 81 1.97 13.26 9.69
N ALA A 82 1.01 13.11 8.77
CA ALA A 82 -0.40 13.24 9.08
C ALA A 82 -1.03 11.97 9.67
N PHE A 83 -0.35 10.82 9.62
CA PHE A 83 -0.95 9.54 10.01
C PHE A 83 -1.33 9.50 11.48
N GLU A 84 -0.51 10.06 12.37
CA GLU A 84 -0.83 10.12 13.80
C GLU A 84 -2.05 11.00 14.08
N ALA A 85 -2.21 12.11 13.35
CA ALA A 85 -3.36 12.98 13.50
C ALA A 85 -4.66 12.30 13.03
N ILE A 86 -4.60 11.60 11.89
CA ILE A 86 -5.77 10.89 11.32
C ILE A 86 -6.20 9.73 12.22
N ARG A 87 -5.25 8.99 12.81
CA ARG A 87 -5.55 7.87 13.71
C ARG A 87 -6.23 8.27 15.02
N GLN A 88 -6.11 9.54 15.42
CA GLN A 88 -6.69 10.07 16.66
C GLN A 88 -8.05 10.75 16.44
N SER A 89 -8.54 10.80 15.20
CA SER A 89 -9.81 11.43 14.82
C SER A 89 -11.01 10.50 14.94
#